data_AF-A0A6A4HJX3-F1
#
_entry.id   AF-A0A6A4HJX3-F1
#
_cell.length_a   1.000
_cell.length_b   1.000
_cell.length_c   1.000
_cell.angle_alpha   90.00
_cell.angle_beta   90.00
_cell.angle_gamma   90.00
#
_symmetry.space_group_name_H-M   'P 1'
#
loop_
_entity.id
_entity.type
_entity.pdbx_description
1 polymer ?
#
loop_
_entity_poly.entity_id
_entity_poly.type
_entity_poly.pdbx_seq_one_letter_code
_entity_poly.pdbx_strand_id
1 'polypeptide(L)'
;MAQAPVAAVPSLGKRRSTNERFQRINPDKVSTHLIRDNRYETKAAPENDYGAKAHADLIVTRGAGFRKEKNKKKRGSYKGGTITMESHSFKFADTDD
;
A
#
# COMPACT_ATOMS: atom_id res chain seq x y z
N MET A 1 -26.60 -53.43 23.64
CA MET A 1 -25.28 -52.79 23.84
C MET A 1 -25.35 -51.41 23.19
N ALA A 2 -25.52 -50.35 23.97
CA ALA A 2 -25.58 -48.99 23.47
C ALA A 2 -24.17 -48.40 23.40
N GLN A 3 -23.79 -47.87 22.24
CA GLN A 3 -22.46 -47.29 21.99
C GLN A 3 -22.47 -45.81 22.38
N ALA A 4 -21.58 -45.41 23.28
CA ALA A 4 -21.46 -44.04 23.77
C ALA A 4 -20.78 -43.12 22.73
N PRO A 5 -21.17 -41.84 22.62
CA PRO A 5 -20.53 -40.90 21.72
C PRO A 5 -19.17 -40.45 22.28
N VAL A 6 -18.11 -40.59 21.47
CA VAL A 6 -16.77 -40.09 21.79
C VAL A 6 -16.76 -38.56 21.81
N ALA A 7 -16.36 -37.98 22.94
CA ALA A 7 -16.27 -36.54 23.12
C ALA A 7 -15.22 -35.93 22.16
N ALA A 8 -15.61 -34.86 21.46
CA ALA A 8 -14.72 -34.11 20.59
C ALA A 8 -13.58 -33.49 21.40
N VAL A 9 -12.33 -33.82 21.05
CA VAL A 9 -11.14 -33.21 21.64
C VAL A 9 -11.10 -31.71 21.30
N PRO A 10 -10.88 -30.82 22.29
CA PRO A 10 -10.77 -29.40 22.03
C PRO A 10 -9.49 -29.13 21.24
N SER A 11 -9.62 -28.53 20.05
CA SER A 11 -8.49 -28.16 19.22
C SER A 11 -7.61 -27.15 19.96
N LEU A 12 -6.39 -27.54 20.34
CA LEU A 12 -5.41 -26.60 20.90
C LEU A 12 -5.12 -25.50 19.88
N GLY A 13 -5.35 -24.25 20.28
CA GLY A 13 -5.04 -23.06 19.50
C GLY A 13 -3.61 -23.09 18.96
N LYS A 14 -3.46 -22.69 17.69
CA LYS A 14 -2.21 -22.75 16.96
C LYS A 14 -1.09 -22.04 17.74
N ARG A 15 -0.02 -22.77 18.07
CA ARG A 15 1.17 -22.19 18.71
C ARG A 15 1.80 -21.17 17.74
N ARG A 16 2.03 -19.94 18.23
CA ARG A 16 2.68 -18.87 17.46
C ARG A 16 4.07 -19.34 17.04
N SER A 17 4.41 -19.11 15.78
CA SER A 17 5.73 -19.41 15.24
C SER A 17 6.78 -18.58 15.97
N THR A 18 7.91 -19.19 16.32
CA THR A 18 9.02 -18.50 16.95
C THR A 18 9.55 -17.45 15.97
N ASN A 19 9.63 -16.17 16.40
CA ASN A 19 10.04 -15.00 15.61
C ASN A 19 8.97 -14.37 14.69
N GLU A 20 7.68 -14.65 14.91
CA GLU A 20 6.60 -13.95 14.21
C GLU A 20 6.29 -12.59 14.87
N ARG A 21 6.48 -11.50 14.13
CA ARG A 21 6.15 -10.14 14.58
C ARG A 21 4.63 -9.98 14.60
N PHE A 22 4.08 -9.20 15.53
CA PHE A 22 2.64 -8.94 15.56
C PHE A 22 2.17 -8.30 14.24
N GLN A 23 1.23 -8.94 13.55
CA GLN A 23 0.62 -8.46 12.32
C GLN A 23 -0.89 -8.36 12.52
N ARG A 24 -1.48 -7.20 12.20
CA ARG A 24 -2.94 -7.00 12.25
C ARG A 24 -3.66 -7.60 11.04
N ILE A 25 -2.95 -7.74 9.92
CA ILE A 25 -3.48 -8.17 8.63
C ILE A 25 -2.64 -9.38 8.20
N ASN A 26 -3.30 -10.48 7.83
CA ASN A 26 -2.64 -11.67 7.30
C ASN A 26 -2.39 -11.47 5.80
N PRO A 27 -1.14 -11.36 5.32
CA PRO A 27 -0.84 -11.07 3.92
C PRO A 27 -1.41 -12.14 2.97
N ASP A 28 -1.39 -13.42 3.37
CA ASP A 28 -1.85 -14.55 2.56
C ASP A 28 -3.37 -14.55 2.31
N LYS A 29 -4.14 -13.83 3.15
CA LYS A 29 -5.60 -13.75 3.05
C LYS A 29 -6.08 -12.52 2.28
N VAL A 30 -5.18 -11.62 1.91
CA VAL A 30 -5.53 -10.43 1.12
C VAL A 30 -5.41 -10.78 -0.35
N SER A 31 -6.44 -10.50 -1.13
CA SER A 31 -6.39 -10.75 -2.57
C SER A 31 -5.30 -9.88 -3.22
N THR A 32 -4.39 -10.53 -3.94
CA THR A 32 -3.24 -9.90 -4.60
C THR A 32 -3.64 -8.86 -5.65
N HIS A 33 -4.86 -8.96 -6.18
CA HIS A 33 -5.43 -7.98 -7.12
C HIS A 33 -5.65 -6.59 -6.52
N LEU A 34 -5.85 -6.48 -5.21
CA LEU A 34 -6.06 -5.21 -4.49
C LEU A 34 -4.75 -4.54 -4.05
N ILE A 35 -3.66 -5.32 -3.93
CA ILE A 35 -2.34 -4.82 -3.53
C ILE A 35 -1.60 -4.38 -4.80
N ARG A 36 -2.13 -3.36 -5.45
CA ARG A 36 -1.45 -2.74 -6.59
C ARG A 36 -0.26 -1.94 -6.05
N ASP A 37 0.90 -2.07 -6.71
CA ASP A 37 2.08 -1.29 -6.37
C ASP A 37 1.74 0.22 -6.45
N ASN A 38 1.93 0.94 -5.34
CA ASN A 38 1.58 2.36 -5.18
C ASN A 38 2.68 3.32 -5.65
N ARG A 39 3.73 2.82 -6.31
CA ARG A 39 4.78 3.66 -6.88
C ARG A 39 4.22 4.64 -7.90
N TYR A 40 4.89 5.78 -8.05
CA TYR A 40 4.52 6.73 -9.09
C TYR A 40 4.68 6.13 -10.50
N GLU A 41 5.66 5.23 -10.70
CA GLU A 41 5.93 4.56 -11.99
C GLU A 41 4.79 3.65 -12.47
N THR A 42 3.96 3.13 -11.56
CA THR A 42 2.86 2.23 -11.91
C THR A 42 1.59 3.01 -12.30
N LYS A 43 1.57 4.32 -12.04
CA LYS A 43 0.58 5.24 -12.57
C LYS A 43 0.80 5.34 -14.09
N ALA A 44 -0.27 5.28 -14.87
CA ALA A 44 -0.24 5.69 -16.28
C ALA A 44 -0.07 7.22 -16.36
N ALA A 45 1.14 7.71 -16.08
CA ALA A 45 1.42 9.13 -16.03
C ALA A 45 2.03 9.60 -17.37
N PRO A 46 1.66 10.79 -17.88
CA PRO A 46 2.32 11.37 -19.03
C PRO A 46 3.78 11.75 -18.72
N GLU A 47 4.64 11.61 -19.73
CA GLU A 47 6.11 11.78 -19.65
C GLU A 47 6.56 13.18 -19.18
N ASN A 48 5.69 14.18 -19.23
CA ASN A 48 5.98 15.57 -18.85
C ASN A 48 4.97 16.15 -17.84
N ASP A 49 4.41 15.30 -16.98
CA ASP A 49 3.50 15.68 -15.89
C ASP A 49 4.25 16.42 -14.76
N TYR A 50 3.55 17.33 -14.10
CA TYR A 50 4.00 18.01 -12.88
C TYR A 50 4.39 17.01 -11.78
N GLY A 51 3.70 15.87 -11.69
CA GLY A 51 4.02 14.79 -10.76
C GLY A 51 5.31 14.04 -11.08
N ALA A 52 5.64 13.86 -12.36
CA ALA A 52 6.77 13.03 -12.80
C ALA A 52 8.10 13.70 -12.45
N LYS A 53 8.17 15.00 -12.68
CA LYS A 53 9.33 15.82 -12.34
C LYS A 53 9.51 15.92 -10.83
N ALA A 54 8.42 15.94 -10.05
CA ALA A 54 8.47 15.95 -8.58
C ALA A 54 8.91 14.59 -8.03
N HIS A 55 8.47 13.50 -8.65
CA HIS A 55 8.89 12.15 -8.31
C HIS A 55 10.40 11.98 -8.51
N ALA A 56 10.91 12.27 -9.71
CA ALA A 56 12.34 12.18 -10.02
C ALA A 56 13.22 12.98 -9.03
N ASP A 57 12.70 14.12 -8.61
CA ASP A 57 13.36 15.06 -7.72
C ASP A 57 13.39 14.62 -6.25
N LEU A 58 12.33 13.97 -5.77
CA LEU A 58 12.14 13.69 -4.35
C LEU A 58 12.44 12.23 -3.99
N ILE A 59 12.39 11.30 -4.96
CA ILE A 59 12.58 9.86 -4.75
C ILE A 59 13.96 9.52 -4.18
N VAL A 60 14.98 10.33 -4.51
CA VAL A 60 16.37 10.16 -4.04
C VAL A 60 16.53 10.44 -2.55
N THR A 61 15.61 11.19 -1.95
CA THR A 61 15.68 11.58 -0.54
C THR A 61 14.70 10.81 0.33
N ARG A 62 15.10 10.49 1.57
CA ARG A 62 14.25 9.81 2.56
C ARG A 62 14.28 10.53 3.91
N GLY A 63 13.25 10.32 4.72
CA GLY A 63 13.18 10.80 6.11
C GLY A 63 13.30 12.33 6.27
N ALA A 64 14.18 12.78 7.16
CA ALA A 64 14.37 14.21 7.42
C ALA A 64 14.90 14.99 6.20
N GLY A 65 15.70 14.35 5.34
CA GLY A 65 16.21 14.93 4.10
C GLY A 65 15.08 15.25 3.12
N PHE A 66 14.11 14.34 2.99
CA PHE A 66 12.91 14.56 2.16
C PHE A 66 12.13 15.80 2.59
N ARG A 67 11.96 16.02 3.90
CA ARG A 67 11.25 17.21 4.42
C ARG A 67 11.96 18.51 4.02
N LYS A 68 13.29 18.53 4.12
CA LYS A 68 14.12 19.69 3.75
C LYS A 68 14.08 19.94 2.23
N GLU A 69 14.29 18.90 1.42
CA GLU A 69 14.28 18.98 -0.05
C GLU A 69 12.92 19.44 -0.57
N LYS A 70 11.82 18.86 -0.05
CA LYS A 70 10.45 19.27 -0.37
C LYS A 70 10.22 20.75 -0.03
N ASN A 71 10.60 21.20 1.16
CA ASN A 71 10.39 22.58 1.58
C ASN A 71 11.23 23.57 0.75
N LYS A 72 12.44 23.17 0.32
CA LYS A 72 13.30 23.94 -0.56
C LYS A 72 12.65 24.12 -1.94
N LYS A 73 12.20 23.04 -2.57
CA LYS A 73 11.53 23.08 -3.88
C LYS A 73 10.17 23.79 -3.83
N LYS A 74 9.41 23.65 -2.73
CA LYS A 74 8.17 24.41 -2.49
C LYS A 74 8.42 25.92 -2.40
N ARG A 75 9.50 26.34 -1.73
CA ARG A 75 9.80 27.77 -1.48
C ARG A 75 10.50 28.45 -2.66
N GLY A 76 11.23 27.71 -3.48
CA GLY A 76 11.96 28.24 -4.64
C GLY A 76 11.50 27.63 -5.95
N SER A 77 10.47 28.20 -6.56
CA SER A 77 10.17 28.08 -7.99
C SER A 77 10.13 26.65 -8.56
N TYR A 78 9.51 25.68 -7.87
CA TYR A 78 9.18 24.42 -8.52
C TYR A 78 8.15 24.66 -9.64
N LYS A 79 8.68 24.90 -10.85
CA LYS A 79 7.97 24.97 -12.12
C LYS A 79 8.10 23.60 -12.78
N GLY A 80 7.16 22.73 -12.41
CA GLY A 80 7.06 21.36 -12.91
C GLY A 80 6.66 21.29 -14.40
N GLY A 81 6.11 20.14 -14.79
CA GLY A 81 5.48 19.93 -16.08
C GLY A 81 4.03 20.43 -16.15
N THR A 82 3.27 19.91 -17.11
CA THR A 82 1.84 20.25 -17.26
C THR A 82 1.01 19.65 -16.13
N ILE A 83 -0.04 20.36 -15.71
CA ILE A 83 -0.99 19.85 -14.71
C ILE A 83 -2.09 19.11 -15.45
N THR A 84 -2.13 17.78 -15.33
CA THR A 84 -3.22 16.96 -15.87
C THR A 84 -4.40 16.92 -14.92
N MET A 85 -5.63 16.96 -15.45
CA MET A 85 -6.88 16.82 -14.68
C MET A 85 -7.42 15.38 -14.66
N GLU A 86 -6.64 14.41 -15.16
CA GLU A 86 -7.04 13.01 -15.22
C GLU A 86 -7.06 12.35 -13.83
N SER A 87 -8.02 11.45 -13.62
CA SER A 87 -8.10 10.64 -12.40
C SER A 87 -7.51 9.25 -12.63
N HIS A 88 -6.62 8.83 -11.74
CA HIS A 88 -6.03 7.49 -11.73
C HIS A 88 -6.48 6.68 -10.49
N SER A 89 -7.65 7.00 -9.94
CA SER A 89 -8.21 6.28 -8.81
C SER A 89 -8.80 4.92 -9.23
N PHE A 90 -8.70 3.94 -8.33
CA PHE A 90 -9.42 2.67 -8.45
C PHE A 90 -10.79 2.83 -7.80
N LYS A 91 -11.87 2.48 -8.53
CA LYS A 91 -13.22 2.43 -7.96
C LYS A 91 -13.41 1.08 -7.27
N PHE A 92 -13.76 1.10 -5.99
CA PHE A 92 -14.17 -0.10 -5.29
C PHE A 92 -15.62 -0.43 -5.66
N ALA A 93 -15.93 -1.72 -5.75
CA ALA A 93 -17.31 -2.15 -5.81
C ALA A 93 -17.94 -1.95 -4.43
N ASP A 94 -19.09 -1.29 -4.38
CA ASP A 94 -19.88 -1.21 -3.15
C ASP A 94 -20.33 -2.62 -2.80
N THR A 95 -19.97 -3.10 -1.61
CA THR A 95 -20.16 -4.51 -1.21
C THR A 95 -21.51 -4.72 -0.50
N ASP A 96 -22.52 -3.90 -0.84
CA ASP A 96 -23.83 -3.83 -0.18
C ASP A 96 -24.97 -4.55 -0.96
N ASP A 97 -24.64 -5.43 -1.93
CA ASP A 97 -25.56 -6.40 -2.56
C ASP A 97 -25.16 -7.85 -2.23
#